data_AF-A0A956FQ56-F1
#
_entry.id   AF-A0A956FQ56-F1
#
_cell.length_a   1.000
_cell.length_b   1.000
_cell.length_c   1.000
_cell.angle_alpha   90.00
_cell.angle_beta   90.00
_cell.angle_gamma   90.00
#
_symmetry.space_group_name_H-M   'P 1'
#
loop_
_entity.id
_entity.type
_entity.pdbx_description
1 polymer ?
#
loop_
_entity_poly.entity_id
_entity_poly.type
_entity_poly.pdbx_seq_one_letter_code
_entity_poly.pdbx_strand_id
1 'polypeptide(L)'
;MAKEGRSLAATLLHSPPTRAAETVAGGGWAYGPVGIALVSLFIAYHALALLLHVTPNGGLGREAKDTLGQALKVRAYIQATSNIQSWSMFAPNPFRENIFVRVLVEDA
;
A
#
# COMPACT_ATOMS: atom_id res chain seq x y z
N MET A 1 -4.53 -41.59 29.92
CA MET A 1 -3.93 -41.65 28.57
C MET A 1 -4.25 -40.34 27.84
N ALA A 2 -3.34 -39.36 27.89
CA ALA A 2 -3.52 -38.07 27.22
C ALA A 2 -2.80 -38.12 25.87
N LYS A 3 -3.52 -37.80 24.79
CA LYS A 3 -2.99 -37.77 23.42
C LYS A 3 -2.25 -36.44 23.26
N GLU A 4 -0.92 -36.46 23.31
CA GLU A 4 -0.09 -35.27 23.12
C GLU A 4 -0.41 -34.59 21.79
N GLY A 5 -0.97 -33.39 21.87
CA GLY A 5 -1.15 -32.52 20.72
C GLY A 5 0.23 -32.05 20.25
N ARG A 6 0.63 -32.45 19.05
CA ARG A 6 1.87 -31.96 18.43
C ARG A 6 1.82 -30.43 18.39
N SER A 7 2.91 -29.78 18.79
CA SER A 7 2.99 -28.32 18.73
C SER A 7 2.81 -27.84 17.28
N LEU A 8 2.17 -26.68 17.12
CA LEU A 8 1.98 -26.06 15.81
C LEU A 8 3.31 -25.88 15.08
N ALA A 9 4.36 -25.54 15.81
CA ALA A 9 5.71 -25.39 15.28
C ALA A 9 6.24 -26.70 14.68
N ALA A 10 6.13 -27.83 15.41
CA ALA A 10 6.55 -29.13 14.90
C ALA A 10 5.71 -29.58 13.68
N THR A 11 4.44 -29.20 13.65
CA THR A 11 3.55 -29.49 12.52
C THR A 11 3.96 -28.70 11.29
N LEU A 12 4.26 -27.41 11.40
CA LEU A 12 4.69 -26.57 10.27
C LEU A 12 6.07 -26.97 9.73
N LEU A 13 6.99 -27.39 10.61
CA LEU A 13 8.35 -27.75 10.20
C LEU A 13 8.44 -29.10 9.48
N HIS A 14 7.57 -30.05 9.85
CA HIS A 14 7.64 -31.43 9.36
C HIS A 14 6.46 -31.80 8.45
N SER A 15 5.53 -30.88 8.21
CA SER A 15 4.49 -31.11 7.21
C SER A 15 5.16 -31.20 5.84
N PRO A 16 4.90 -32.26 5.06
CA PRO A 16 5.31 -32.28 3.66
C PRO A 16 4.70 -31.04 2.99
N PRO A 17 5.44 -30.35 2.10
CA PRO A 17 4.91 -29.18 1.42
C PRO A 17 3.60 -29.60 0.76
N THR A 18 2.49 -29.05 1.25
CA THR A 18 1.17 -29.38 0.70
C THR A 18 1.23 -29.08 -0.78
N ARG A 19 0.96 -30.10 -1.60
CA ARG A 19 0.71 -30.01 -3.05
C ARG A 19 -0.35 -28.97 -3.47
N ALA A 20 -0.90 -28.18 -2.54
CA ALA A 20 -1.61 -26.95 -2.85
C ALA A 20 -0.81 -25.99 -3.75
N ALA A 21 0.53 -26.04 -3.68
CA ALA A 21 1.39 -25.32 -4.62
C ALA A 21 1.42 -25.93 -6.03
N GLU A 22 1.21 -27.25 -6.17
CA GLU A 22 1.19 -27.94 -7.47
C GLU A 22 -0.16 -27.81 -8.19
N THR A 23 -1.26 -27.50 -7.48
CA THR A 23 -2.55 -27.14 -8.10
C THR A 23 -2.63 -25.70 -8.60
N VAL A 24 -1.57 -24.91 -8.47
CA VAL A 24 -1.41 -23.64 -9.23
C VAL A 24 -0.93 -23.94 -10.67
N ALA A 25 -1.15 -25.15 -11.17
CA ALA A 25 -1.16 -25.44 -12.60
C ALA A 25 -2.43 -24.83 -13.23
N GLY A 26 -2.41 -23.52 -13.37
CA GLY A 26 -3.52 -22.71 -13.87
C GLY A 26 -3.74 -21.47 -13.01
N GLY A 27 -2.71 -20.63 -12.87
CA GLY A 27 -2.80 -19.32 -12.21
C GLY A 27 -3.80 -18.42 -12.92
N GLY A 28 -5.09 -18.65 -12.68
CA GLY A 28 -6.16 -17.77 -13.12
C GLY A 28 -5.96 -16.40 -12.51
N TRP A 29 -6.30 -15.36 -13.27
CA TRP A 29 -6.35 -14.01 -12.74
C TRP A 29 -7.21 -13.99 -11.46
N ALA A 30 -6.79 -13.20 -10.47
CA ALA A 30 -7.54 -13.05 -9.21
C ALA A 30 -8.99 -12.58 -9.43
N TYR A 31 -9.28 -12.02 -10.60
CA TYR A 31 -10.58 -11.54 -11.02
C TYR A 31 -10.98 -12.15 -12.37
N GLY A 32 -12.29 -12.35 -12.56
CA GLY A 32 -12.85 -12.59 -13.90
C GLY A 32 -12.69 -11.38 -14.82
N PRO A 33 -13.07 -11.48 -16.11
CA PRO A 33 -12.82 -10.44 -17.12
C PRO A 33 -13.35 -9.05 -16.72
N VAL A 34 -14.52 -8.99 -16.07
CA VAL A 34 -15.10 -7.74 -15.56
C VAL A 34 -14.23 -7.12 -14.46
N GLY A 35 -13.74 -7.92 -13.52
CA GLY A 35 -12.90 -7.40 -12.43
C GLY A 35 -11.52 -6.98 -12.92
N ILE A 36 -10.95 -7.68 -13.91
CA ILE A 36 -9.74 -7.24 -14.61
C ILE A 36 -9.98 -5.87 -15.24
N ALA A 37 -11.07 -5.68 -15.98
CA ALA A 37 -11.39 -4.40 -16.62
C ALA A 37 -11.52 -3.26 -15.60
N LEU A 38 -12.22 -3.49 -14.48
CA LEU A 38 -12.37 -2.49 -13.42
C LEU A 38 -11.03 -2.14 -12.75
N VAL A 39 -10.22 -3.14 -12.42
CA VAL A 39 -8.89 -2.94 -11.81
C VAL A 39 -7.96 -2.23 -12.78
N SER A 40 -7.93 -2.63 -14.05
CA SER A 40 -7.13 -1.95 -15.08
C SER A 40 -7.56 -0.50 -15.27
N LEU A 41 -8.87 -0.22 -15.29
CA LEU A 41 -9.39 1.15 -15.38
C LEU A 41 -8.97 1.98 -14.16
N PHE A 42 -9.06 1.41 -12.96
CA PHE A 42 -8.62 2.07 -11.73
C PHE A 42 -7.12 2.38 -11.77
N ILE A 43 -6.28 1.42 -12.17
CA ILE A 43 -4.82 1.61 -12.28
C ILE A 43 -4.52 2.70 -13.32
N ALA A 44 -5.17 2.67 -14.49
CA ALA A 44 -4.98 3.67 -15.53
C ALA A 44 -5.38 5.07 -15.04
N TYR A 45 -6.50 5.19 -14.34
CA TYR A 45 -6.92 6.45 -13.73
C TYR A 45 -5.90 6.95 -12.70
N HIS A 46 -5.43 6.08 -11.80
CA HIS A 46 -4.44 6.45 -10.78
C HIS A 46 -3.12 6.92 -11.40
N ALA A 47 -2.62 6.19 -12.40
CA ALA A 47 -1.40 6.57 -13.12
C ALA A 47 -1.55 7.91 -13.84
N LEU A 48 -2.69 8.17 -14.48
CA LEU A 48 -2.98 9.45 -15.12
C LEU A 48 -3.08 10.59 -14.10
N ALA A 49 -3.73 10.35 -12.97
CA ALA A 49 -3.83 11.32 -11.88
C ALA A 49 -2.45 11.70 -11.35
N LEU A 50 -1.56 10.73 -11.15
CA LEU A 50 -0.17 10.97 -10.77
C LEU A 50 0.58 11.76 -11.84
N LEU A 51 0.47 11.36 -13.11
CA LEU A 51 1.14 12.04 -14.21
C LEU A 51 0.76 13.51 -14.27
N LEU A 52 -0.55 13.81 -14.20
CA LEU A 52 -1.05 15.19 -14.20
C LEU A 52 -0.62 15.95 -12.94
N HIS A 53 -0.56 15.28 -11.79
CA HIS A 53 -0.14 15.91 -10.53
C HIS A 53 1.34 16.32 -10.54
N VAL A 54 2.22 15.46 -11.08
CA VAL A 54 3.68 15.72 -11.12
C VAL A 54 4.12 16.55 -12.32
N THR A 55 3.31 16.62 -13.40
CA THR A 55 3.65 17.41 -14.59
C THR A 55 3.76 18.89 -14.20
N PRO A 56 4.87 19.59 -14.51
CA PRO A 56 5.02 21.01 -14.18
C PRO A 56 4.02 21.87 -14.97
N ASN A 57 3.68 23.05 -14.43
CA ASN A 57 2.67 23.93 -15.02
C ASN A 57 3.15 24.71 -16.27
N GLY A 58 4.22 24.28 -16.94
CA GLY A 58 4.80 24.97 -18.10
C GLY A 58 4.84 24.09 -19.35
N GLY A 59 4.70 24.69 -20.53
CA GLY A 59 4.85 24.03 -21.83
C GLY A 59 3.55 23.85 -22.63
N LEU A 60 3.69 23.28 -23.84
CA LEU A 60 2.62 23.10 -24.84
C LEU A 60 1.44 22.25 -24.34
N GLY A 61 1.63 21.42 -23.31
CA GLY A 61 0.60 20.54 -22.75
C GLY A 61 -0.20 21.10 -21.57
N ARG A 62 0.01 22.37 -21.19
CA ARG A 62 -0.61 22.95 -19.98
C ARG A 62 -2.14 22.94 -20.04
N GLU A 63 -2.72 23.40 -21.15
CA GLU A 63 -4.19 23.46 -21.29
C GLU A 63 -4.82 22.08 -21.27
N ALA A 64 -4.18 21.09 -21.92
CA ALA A 64 -4.62 19.71 -21.91
C ALA A 64 -4.55 19.12 -20.49
N LYS A 65 -3.45 19.38 -19.76
CA LYS A 65 -3.30 18.99 -18.36
C LYS A 65 -4.39 19.60 -17.48
N ASP A 66 -4.62 20.91 -17.58
CA ASP A 66 -5.59 21.62 -16.75
C ASP A 66 -7.02 21.14 -17.05
N THR A 67 -7.35 20.96 -18.32
CA THR A 67 -8.65 20.44 -18.77
C THR A 67 -8.89 19.02 -18.27
N LEU A 68 -7.94 18.11 -18.50
CA LEU A 68 -8.03 16.72 -18.04
C LEU A 68 -8.06 16.63 -16.51
N GLY A 69 -7.22 17.41 -15.83
CA GLY A 69 -7.14 17.45 -14.38
C GLY A 69 -8.45 17.91 -13.73
N GLN A 70 -9.13 18.89 -14.33
CA GLN A 70 -10.45 19.35 -13.89
C GLN A 70 -11.55 18.33 -14.19
N ALA A 71 -11.62 17.84 -15.42
CA ALA A 71 -12.65 16.88 -15.84
C ALA A 71 -12.62 15.59 -15.00
N LEU A 72 -11.43 15.08 -14.71
CA LEU A 72 -11.21 13.86 -13.92
C LEU A 72 -11.10 14.10 -12.41
N LYS A 73 -11.26 15.35 -11.96
CA LYS A 73 -11.16 15.75 -10.55
C LYS A 73 -9.87 15.28 -9.86
N VAL A 74 -8.76 15.29 -10.59
CA VAL A 74 -7.46 14.74 -10.16
C VAL A 74 -6.99 15.34 -8.84
N ARG A 75 -7.15 16.66 -8.66
CA ARG A 75 -6.72 17.35 -7.43
C ARG A 75 -7.46 16.82 -6.19
N ALA A 76 -8.77 16.60 -6.29
CA ALA A 76 -9.57 16.09 -5.18
C ALA A 76 -9.22 14.63 -4.88
N TYR A 77 -9.01 13.82 -5.94
CA TYR A 77 -8.57 12.44 -5.80
C TYR A 77 -7.23 12.33 -5.07
N ILE A 78 -6.20 13.03 -5.56
CA ILE A 78 -4.86 13.01 -4.95
C ILE A 78 -4.92 13.51 -3.50
N GLN A 79 -5.67 14.57 -3.19
CA GLN A 79 -5.83 15.04 -1.82
C GLN A 79 -6.46 13.99 -0.89
N ALA A 80 -7.43 13.21 -1.39
CA ALA A 80 -8.07 12.16 -0.61
C ALA A 80 -7.18 10.91 -0.43
N THR A 81 -6.35 10.58 -1.43
CA THR A 81 -5.52 9.37 -1.40
C THR A 81 -4.10 9.59 -0.89
N SER A 82 -3.59 10.83 -0.93
CA SER A 82 -2.26 11.14 -0.46
C SER A 82 -2.21 11.23 1.05
N ASN A 83 -1.21 10.56 1.64
CA ASN A 83 -0.88 10.73 3.04
C ASN A 83 0.19 11.83 3.16
N ILE A 84 -0.20 12.98 3.72
CA ILE A 84 0.77 14.01 4.10
C ILE A 84 1.37 13.59 5.43
N GLN A 85 2.40 12.75 5.38
CA GLN A 85 3.23 12.49 6.56
C GLN A 85 4.17 13.68 6.73
N SER A 86 3.82 14.56 7.67
CA SER A 86 4.68 15.69 8.01
C SER A 86 5.99 15.18 8.61
N TRP A 87 7.11 15.70 8.12
CA TRP A 87 8.43 15.53 8.74
C TRP A 87 8.46 16.06 10.19
N SER A 88 7.51 16.92 10.57
CA SER A 88 7.33 17.35 11.97
C SER A 88 6.86 16.25 12.92
N MET A 89 6.46 15.08 12.39
CA MET A 89 6.13 13.90 13.18
C MET A 89 7.38 13.16 13.69
N PHE A 90 8.53 13.39 13.04
CA PHE A 90 9.85 12.89 13.46
C PHE A 90 10.76 13.99 14.02
N ALA A 91 10.43 15.27 13.80
CA ALA A 91 11.08 16.36 14.52
C ALA A 91 10.68 16.28 16.00
N PRO A 92 11.62 16.37 16.95
CA PRO A 92 11.30 16.48 18.36
C PRO A 92 10.38 17.69 18.56
N ASN A 93 9.10 17.45 18.81
CA ASN A 93 8.17 18.51 19.19
C ASN A 93 8.47 18.84 20.66
N PRO A 94 9.02 20.01 21.00
CA PRO A 94 9.55 20.30 22.33
C PRO A 94 8.50 20.21 23.46
N PHE A 95 7.21 20.12 23.13
CA PHE A 95 6.11 20.00 24.09
C PHE A 95 5.31 18.68 24.01
N ARG A 96 5.72 17.71 23.17
CA ARG A 96 5.17 16.34 23.23
C ARG A 96 6.31 15.38 23.49
N GLU A 97 6.50 15.01 24.75
CA GLU A 97 7.38 13.92 25.11
C GLU A 97 6.97 12.67 24.32
N ASN A 98 7.88 12.18 23.48
CA ASN A 98 7.69 10.94 22.75
C ASN A 98 7.88 9.79 23.75
N ILE A 99 6.76 9.23 24.21
CA ILE A 99 6.67 8.14 25.20
C ILE A 99 7.44 6.88 24.77
N PHE A 100 7.85 6.78 23.50
CA PHE A 100 8.64 5.66 22.97
C PHE A 100 10.15 5.77 23.20
N VAL A 101 10.66 6.90 23.71
CA VAL A 101 12.08 7.08 24.05
C VAL A 101 12.24 7.29 25.56
N ARG A 102 11.77 6.32 26.36
CA ARG A 102 12.18 6.22 27.76
C ARG A 102 13.24 5.12 27.86
N VAL A 103 14.51 5.52 27.84
CA VAL A 103 15.60 4.62 28.20
C VAL A 103 15.64 4.58 29.73
N LEU A 104 15.17 3.48 30.31
CA LEU A 104 15.44 3.14 31.70
C LEU A 104 16.88 2.63 31.77
N VAL A 105 17.79 3.46 32.26
CA VAL A 105 19.12 3.02 32.66
C VAL A 105 19.00 2.53 34.10
N GLU A 106 19.15 1.22 34.30
CA GLU A 106 19.42 0.65 35.62
C GLU A 106 20.93 0.70 35.84
N ASP A 107 21.37 1.43 36.87
CA ASP A 107 22.75 1.37 37.34
C ASP A 107 22.94 0.01 38.03
N ALA A 108 23.91 -0.76 37.52
CA ALA A 108 24.34 -2.04 38.10
C ALA A 108 25.40 -1.83 39.18
#